data_AF-A0A7S2PJ82-F1
#
_entry.id   AF-A0A7S2PJ82-F1
#
_cell.length_a   1.000
_cell.length_b   1.000
_cell.length_c   1.000
_cell.angle_alpha   90.00
_cell.angle_beta   90.00
_cell.angle_gamma   90.00
#
_symmetry.space_group_name_H-M   'P 1'
#
loop_
_entity.id
_entity.type
_entity.pdbx_description
1 polymer ?
#
loop_
_entity_poly.entity_id
_entity_poly.type
_entity_poly.pdbx_seq_one_letter_code
_entity_poly.pdbx_strand_id
1 'polypeptide(L)'
;ENDDKSLEVSISSNDGNGKSVEGTFDAIVLACGLKPNCLVSPLVKSMQKQWPVEIIGGFPDIGEDLRWSTNLYVLGGLASLSVGPDAGNLMGIARAAQTISNDSESNQLIFREETNNTRYPFDAFADDSDSEISSDEDSSSINT
;
A
#
# COMPACT_ATOMS: atom_id res chain seq x y z
N GLU A 1 40.28 23.00 -21.77
CA GLU A 1 40.32 21.67 -22.40
C GLU A 1 39.07 20.95 -21.92
N ASN A 2 37.97 21.12 -22.67
CA ASN A 2 36.70 20.49 -22.35
C ASN A 2 36.75 19.09 -22.96
N ASP A 3 36.94 18.08 -22.12
CA ASP A 3 36.70 16.69 -22.45
C ASP A 3 35.19 16.54 -22.70
N ASP A 4 34.73 16.75 -23.94
CA ASP A 4 33.40 16.36 -24.40
C ASP A 4 33.34 14.83 -24.39
N LYS A 5 33.07 14.25 -23.22
CA LYS A 5 32.79 12.82 -23.05
C LYS A 5 31.34 12.57 -23.43
N SER A 6 31.07 12.50 -24.72
CA SER A 6 29.80 11.97 -25.22
C SER A 6 29.70 10.47 -24.90
N LEU A 7 28.52 10.03 -24.46
CA LEU A 7 28.23 8.63 -24.17
C LEU A 7 27.72 7.96 -25.45
N GLU A 8 28.45 6.97 -25.94
CA GLU A 8 28.01 6.12 -27.04
C GLU A 8 27.14 4.99 -26.48
N VAL A 9 25.86 4.94 -26.90
CA VAL A 9 24.89 3.98 -26.37
C VAL A 9 24.14 3.28 -27.50
N SER A 10 24.12 1.96 -27.42
CA SER A 10 23.29 1.10 -28.25
C SER A 10 22.06 0.65 -27.46
N ILE A 11 20.88 1.01 -27.94
CA ILE A 11 19.58 0.62 -27.37
C ILE A 11 19.07 -0.56 -28.19
N SER A 12 18.91 -1.72 -27.56
CA SER A 12 18.34 -2.92 -28.19
C SER A 12 16.98 -3.27 -27.58
N SER A 13 15.97 -3.50 -28.41
CA SER A 13 14.69 -4.04 -27.96
C SER A 13 14.80 -5.53 -27.62
N ASN A 14 14.15 -5.96 -26.54
CA ASN A 14 14.07 -7.36 -26.13
C ASN A 14 12.90 -8.13 -26.78
N ASP A 15 12.16 -7.50 -27.70
CA ASP A 15 10.97 -8.06 -28.36
C ASP A 15 11.26 -9.19 -29.37
N GLY A 16 12.49 -9.69 -29.43
CA GLY A 16 12.92 -10.76 -30.35
C GLY A 16 13.08 -10.31 -31.81
N ASN A 17 12.75 -9.06 -32.15
CA ASN A 17 12.87 -8.52 -33.51
C ASN A 17 14.25 -7.90 -33.79
N GLY A 18 15.16 -7.91 -32.80
CA GLY A 18 16.58 -7.59 -32.96
C GLY A 18 16.88 -6.16 -33.43
N LYS A 19 15.92 -5.24 -33.38
CA LYS A 19 16.13 -3.85 -33.80
C LYS A 19 16.96 -3.13 -32.73
N SER A 20 18.19 -2.78 -33.09
CA SER A 20 19.06 -1.89 -32.30
C SER A 20 19.14 -0.52 -32.94
N VAL A 21 19.18 0.50 -32.10
CA VAL A 21 19.43 1.89 -32.48
C VAL A 21 20.65 2.37 -31.69
N GLU A 22 21.62 2.94 -32.40
CA GLU A 22 22.85 3.49 -31.80
C GLU A 22 22.81 5.01 -31.87
N GLY A 23 23.28 5.67 -30.81
CA GLY A 23 23.30 7.12 -30.72
C GLY A 23 24.24 7.64 -29.64
N THR A 24 24.66 8.89 -29.80
CA THR A 24 25.49 9.62 -28.82
C THR A 24 24.62 10.54 -27.98
N PHE A 25 24.83 10.53 -26.67
CA PHE A 25 24.08 11.35 -25.71
C PHE A 25 25.03 12.11 -24.78
N ASP A 26 24.63 13.31 -24.38
CA ASP A 26 25.36 14.10 -23.39
C ASP A 26 25.12 13.59 -21.96
N ALA A 27 23.91 13.10 -21.68
CA ALA A 27 23.54 12.54 -20.39
C ALA A 27 22.41 11.50 -20.52
N ILE A 28 22.41 10.50 -19.66
CA ILE A 28 21.39 9.46 -19.59
C ILE A 28 20.87 9.35 -18.15
N VAL A 29 19.56 9.48 -17.98
CA VAL A 29 18.89 9.38 -16.68
C VAL A 29 18.03 8.13 -16.64
N LEU A 30 18.35 7.21 -15.74
CA LEU A 30 17.63 5.96 -15.56
C LEU A 30 16.51 6.12 -14.53
N ALA A 31 15.35 6.59 -14.99
CA ALA A 31 14.14 6.75 -14.18
C ALA A 31 13.21 5.52 -14.23
N CYS A 32 13.77 4.31 -14.35
CA CYS A 32 13.02 3.06 -14.57
C CYS A 32 12.29 2.52 -13.33
N GLY A 33 12.21 3.29 -12.25
CA GLY A 33 11.62 2.87 -10.99
C GLY A 33 12.45 1.79 -10.28
N LEU A 34 11.78 0.99 -9.44
CA LEU A 34 12.38 -0.07 -8.65
C LEU A 34 11.69 -1.40 -8.90
N LYS A 35 12.47 -2.48 -8.97
CA LYS A 35 11.91 -3.82 -8.97
C LYS A 35 11.50 -4.17 -7.54
N PRO A 36 10.22 -4.49 -7.28
CA PRO A 36 9.77 -4.78 -5.93
C PRO A 36 10.45 -6.03 -5.40
N ASN A 37 11.07 -5.89 -4.22
CA ASN A 37 11.62 -7.00 -3.45
C ASN A 37 11.81 -6.57 -1.98
N CYS A 38 10.80 -6.85 -1.16
CA CYS A 38 10.80 -6.51 0.26
C CYS A 38 11.94 -7.17 1.05
N LEU A 39 12.40 -8.35 0.61
CA LEU A 39 13.49 -9.09 1.24
C LEU A 39 14.87 -8.45 1.02
N VAL A 40 14.99 -7.39 0.21
CA VAL A 40 16.24 -6.62 0.15
C VAL A 40 16.50 -5.93 1.50
N SER A 41 15.44 -5.50 2.20
CA SER A 41 15.55 -4.85 3.51
C SER A 41 15.99 -5.85 4.60
N PRO A 42 17.09 -5.57 5.35
CA PRO A 42 17.51 -6.40 6.47
C PRO A 42 16.46 -6.51 7.59
N LEU A 43 15.67 -5.44 7.79
CA LEU A 43 14.59 -5.40 8.77
C LEU A 43 13.49 -6.39 8.39
N VAL A 44 12.99 -6.30 7.15
CA VAL A 44 11.94 -7.19 6.64
C VAL A 44 12.41 -8.63 6.63
N LYS A 45 13.67 -8.90 6.25
CA LYS A 45 14.28 -10.24 6.38
C LYS A 45 14.26 -10.78 7.80
N SER A 46 14.49 -9.93 8.79
CA SER A 46 14.49 -10.34 10.21
C SER A 46 13.06 -10.64 10.67
N MET A 47 12.10 -9.80 10.29
CA MET A 47 10.67 -10.03 10.53
C MET A 47 10.19 -11.32 9.86
N GLN A 48 10.55 -11.55 8.60
CA GLN A 48 10.21 -12.77 7.85
C GLN A 48 10.76 -14.04 8.50
N LYS A 49 11.90 -13.98 9.19
CA LYS A 49 12.44 -15.12 9.96
C LYS A 49 11.62 -15.42 11.21
N GLN A 50 11.04 -14.39 11.83
CA GLN A 50 10.30 -14.49 13.09
C GLN A 50 8.81 -14.78 12.87
N TRP A 51 8.22 -14.15 11.85
CA TRP A 51 6.84 -14.30 11.41
C TRP A 51 6.82 -14.53 9.89
N PRO A 52 6.99 -15.79 9.45
CA PRO A 52 7.03 -16.11 8.04
C PRO A 52 5.68 -15.85 7.37
N VAL A 53 5.72 -15.09 6.28
CA VAL A 53 4.58 -14.84 5.39
C VAL A 53 4.99 -15.23 3.95
N GLU A 54 4.06 -15.66 3.11
CA GLU A 54 4.38 -15.94 1.71
C GLU A 54 4.80 -14.65 0.99
N ILE A 55 5.80 -14.73 0.10
CA ILE A 55 6.28 -13.56 -0.67
C ILE A 55 6.01 -13.80 -2.15
N ILE A 56 5.12 -13.00 -2.74
CA ILE A 56 4.71 -13.11 -4.15
C ILE A 56 5.18 -11.87 -4.91
N GLY A 57 5.99 -12.08 -5.96
CA GLY A 57 6.47 -10.97 -6.80
C GLY A 57 7.32 -9.93 -6.05
N GLY A 58 7.88 -10.28 -4.89
CA GLY A 58 8.63 -9.37 -4.04
C GLY A 58 7.80 -8.62 -3.00
N PHE A 59 6.50 -8.89 -2.89
CA PHE A 59 5.60 -8.35 -1.87
C PHE A 59 5.15 -9.43 -0.89
N PRO A 60 4.92 -9.11 0.38
CA PRO A 60 4.30 -10.03 1.32
C PRO A 60 2.83 -10.27 0.99
N ASP A 61 2.40 -11.52 1.08
CA ASP A 61 1.00 -11.93 0.98
C ASP A 61 0.30 -11.79 2.33
N ILE A 62 -0.24 -10.61 2.58
CA ILE A 62 -0.96 -10.27 3.81
C ILE A 62 -2.46 -10.18 3.54
N GLY A 63 -3.27 -10.42 4.58
CA GLY A 63 -4.71 -10.33 4.50
C GLY A 63 -5.23 -8.91 4.20
N GLU A 64 -6.54 -8.81 3.97
CA GLU A 64 -7.23 -7.52 3.76
C GLU A 64 -7.17 -6.61 5.01
N ASP A 65 -6.94 -7.19 6.18
CA ASP A 65 -6.68 -6.50 7.45
C ASP A 65 -5.28 -5.86 7.54
N LEU A 66 -4.44 -6.09 6.52
CA LEU A 66 -3.09 -5.55 6.37
C LEU A 66 -2.12 -5.99 7.49
N ARG A 67 -2.39 -7.13 8.13
CA ARG A 67 -1.58 -7.64 9.22
C ARG A 67 -0.46 -8.55 8.72
N TRP A 68 0.75 -8.30 9.19
CA TRP A 68 1.87 -9.22 9.02
C TRP A 68 1.97 -10.18 10.22
N SER A 69 1.73 -9.69 11.43
CA SER A 69 1.63 -10.50 12.65
C SER A 69 0.76 -9.78 13.69
N THR A 70 0.57 -10.38 14.87
CA THR A 70 -0.09 -9.72 16.01
C THR A 70 0.56 -8.37 16.30
N ASN A 71 -0.24 -7.32 16.45
CA ASN A 71 0.19 -5.92 16.63
C ASN A 71 1.15 -5.36 15.54
N LEU A 72 1.20 -5.96 14.34
CA LEU A 72 2.08 -5.51 13.26
C LEU A 72 1.30 -5.40 11.95
N TYR A 73 1.17 -4.16 11.48
CA TYR A 73 0.46 -3.84 10.24
C TYR A 73 1.43 -3.31 9.19
N VAL A 74 1.04 -3.45 7.93
CA VAL A 74 1.83 -3.09 6.76
C VAL A 74 1.06 -2.10 5.92
N LEU A 75 1.74 -1.02 5.55
CA LEU A 75 1.19 0.06 4.73
C LEU A 75 2.16 0.40 3.61
N GLY A 76 1.68 1.19 2.64
CA GLY A 76 2.51 1.63 1.53
C GLY A 76 2.68 0.55 0.46
N GLY A 77 3.75 0.65 -0.33
CA GLY A 77 4.03 -0.29 -1.42
C GLY A 77 4.22 -1.74 -0.98
N LEU A 78 4.50 -2.03 0.29
CA LEU A 78 4.55 -3.41 0.78
C LEU A 78 3.16 -4.05 0.85
N ALA A 79 2.10 -3.28 0.99
CA ALA A 79 0.72 -3.76 1.02
C ALA A 79 0.08 -3.83 -0.37
N SER A 80 0.87 -3.75 -1.45
CA SER A 80 0.34 -3.64 -2.82
C SER A 80 -0.50 -4.83 -3.28
N LEU A 81 -0.32 -6.03 -2.72
CA LEU A 81 -1.16 -7.18 -3.06
C LEU A 81 -2.60 -7.01 -2.55
N SER A 82 -2.76 -6.46 -1.35
CA SER A 82 -4.07 -6.31 -0.68
C SER A 82 -4.71 -4.95 -0.98
N VAL A 83 -3.93 -3.87 -0.99
CA VAL A 83 -4.42 -2.50 -1.21
C VAL A 83 -4.51 -2.18 -2.70
N GLY A 84 -3.62 -2.74 -3.53
CA GLY A 84 -3.55 -2.48 -4.97
C GLY A 84 -2.32 -1.69 -5.42
N PRO A 85 -2.24 -1.35 -6.72
CA PRO A 85 -1.08 -0.68 -7.31
C PRO A 85 -0.86 0.76 -6.78
N ASP A 86 -1.91 1.39 -6.26
CA ASP A 86 -1.87 2.72 -5.64
C ASP A 86 -1.41 2.70 -4.18
N ALA A 87 -1.11 1.53 -3.60
CA ALA A 87 -0.73 1.41 -2.19
C ALA A 87 0.48 2.26 -1.79
N GLY A 88 1.41 2.52 -2.73
CA GLY A 88 2.56 3.40 -2.52
C GLY A 88 2.25 4.90 -2.59
N ASN A 89 1.04 5.28 -3.02
CA ASN A 89 0.63 6.67 -3.22
C ASN A 89 -0.17 7.18 -2.02
N LEU A 90 -0.32 8.50 -1.90
CA LEU A 90 -1.02 9.14 -0.77
C LEU A 90 -2.44 8.61 -0.55
N MET A 91 -3.21 8.44 -1.63
CA MET A 91 -4.60 7.98 -1.54
C MET A 91 -4.70 6.50 -1.13
N GLY A 92 -3.82 5.64 -1.66
CA GLY A 92 -3.76 4.23 -1.25
C GLY A 92 -3.31 4.07 0.20
N ILE A 93 -2.35 4.87 0.65
CA ILE A 93 -1.93 4.91 2.06
C ILE A 93 -3.08 5.35 2.96
N ALA A 94 -3.84 6.39 2.57
CA ALA A 94 -4.98 6.88 3.36
C ALA A 94 -6.08 5.81 3.49
N ARG A 95 -6.45 5.15 2.39
CA ARG A 95 -7.41 4.03 2.40
C ARG A 95 -6.94 2.90 3.31
N ALA A 96 -5.68 2.51 3.17
CA ALA A 96 -5.09 1.44 3.96
C ALA A 96 -5.01 1.78 5.46
N ALA A 97 -4.71 3.04 5.81
CA ALA A 97 -4.74 3.51 7.19
C ALA A 97 -6.16 3.46 7.79
N GLN A 98 -7.19 3.78 7.01
CA GLN A 98 -8.58 3.66 7.45
C GLN A 98 -8.95 2.20 7.74
N THR A 99 -8.53 1.26 6.88
CA THR A 99 -8.72 -0.18 7.12
C THR A 99 -8.09 -0.62 8.45
N ILE A 100 -6.86 -0.19 8.73
CA ILE A 100 -6.17 -0.51 9.99
C ILE A 100 -6.89 0.15 11.18
N SER A 101 -7.35 1.39 11.06
CA SER A 101 -8.08 2.05 12.16
C SER A 101 -9.41 1.35 12.49
N ASN A 102 -10.04 0.70 11.51
CA ASN A 102 -11.28 -0.04 11.73
C ASN A 102 -11.03 -1.42 12.37
N ASP A 103 -9.79 -1.90 12.34
CA ASP A 103 -9.42 -3.15 12.96
C ASP A 103 -9.51 -3.07 14.50
N SER A 104 -10.18 -4.05 15.09
CA SER A 104 -10.52 -4.05 16.52
C SER A 104 -9.31 -4.16 17.47
N GLU A 105 -8.18 -4.72 17.01
CA GLU A 105 -6.94 -4.79 17.80
C GLU A 105 -6.15 -3.48 17.68
N SER A 106 -6.13 -2.86 16.50
CA SER A 106 -5.58 -1.51 16.31
C SER A 106 -6.25 -0.50 17.24
N ASN A 107 -7.57 -0.56 17.35
CA ASN A 107 -8.33 0.30 18.25
C ASN A 107 -7.85 0.14 19.71
N GLN A 108 -7.64 -1.09 20.18
CA GLN A 108 -7.13 -1.30 21.53
C GLN A 108 -5.71 -0.75 21.75
N LEU A 109 -4.87 -0.74 20.71
CA LEU A 109 -3.53 -0.14 20.77
C LEU A 109 -3.59 1.39 20.78
N ILE A 110 -4.38 1.99 19.89
CA ILE A 110 -4.53 3.45 19.78
C ILE A 110 -5.20 4.02 21.05
N PHE A 111 -6.22 3.36 21.59
CA PHE A 111 -6.89 3.79 22.81
C PHE A 111 -6.09 3.49 24.09
N ARG A 112 -4.91 2.87 24.00
CA ARG A 112 -4.01 2.65 25.14
C ARG A 112 -3.18 3.89 25.50
N GLU A 113 -3.05 4.85 24.57
CA GLU A 113 -2.35 6.13 24.76
C GLU A 113 -3.36 7.30 24.84
N GLU A 114 -4.05 7.41 25.98
CA GLU A 114 -4.70 8.60 26.59
C GLU A 114 -5.75 9.47 25.84
N THR A 115 -6.90 9.64 26.51
CA THR A 115 -7.70 10.88 26.68
C THR A 115 -8.29 11.62 25.46
N ASN A 116 -9.62 11.54 25.33
CA ASN A 116 -10.56 12.62 25.01
C ASN A 116 -10.45 13.47 23.72
N ASN A 117 -9.58 13.18 22.75
CA ASN A 117 -9.61 13.95 21.49
C ASN A 117 -9.13 13.18 20.24
N THR A 118 -9.76 12.04 19.94
CA THR A 118 -9.41 11.21 18.77
C THR A 118 -10.33 11.48 17.56
N ARG A 119 -10.73 12.73 17.31
CA ARG A 119 -11.36 13.07 16.04
C ARG A 119 -10.28 13.25 14.98
N TYR A 120 -10.22 12.34 14.01
CA TYR A 120 -9.32 12.49 12.86
C TYR A 120 -9.64 13.82 12.15
N PRO A 121 -8.66 14.71 11.93
CA PRO A 121 -8.91 16.01 11.29
C PRO A 121 -9.49 15.92 9.86
N PHE A 122 -9.38 14.75 9.22
CA PHE A 122 -9.91 14.46 7.89
C PHE A 122 -11.33 13.88 7.88
N ASP A 123 -11.91 13.60 9.05
CA ASP A 123 -13.29 13.11 9.20
C ASP A 123 -14.33 14.20 8.87
N ALA A 124 -13.89 15.44 8.60
CA ALA A 124 -14.72 16.55 8.18
C ALA A 124 -15.28 16.41 6.74
N PHE A 125 -14.84 15.40 5.98
CA PHE A 125 -15.28 15.16 4.59
C PHE A 125 -16.08 13.87 4.40
N ALA A 126 -16.35 13.13 5.49
CA ALA A 126 -17.09 11.87 5.42
C ALA A 126 -18.63 12.05 5.48
N ASP A 127 -19.10 13.28 5.62
CA ASP A 127 -20.52 13.60 5.76
C ASP A 127 -21.02 14.28 4.47
N ASP A 128 -21.32 13.46 3.46
CA ASP A 128 -22.25 13.79 2.37
C ASP A 128 -22.50 12.53 1.50
N SER A 129 -23.40 11.64 1.96
CA SER A 129 -24.29 10.84 1.07
C SER A 129 -25.44 10.23 1.88
N ASP A 130 -26.54 11.00 1.88
CA ASP A 130 -27.95 10.59 1.79
C ASP A 130 -28.64 9.78 2.91
N SER A 131 -29.26 10.56 3.82
CA SER A 131 -30.69 10.59 4.19
C SER A 131 -31.43 9.33 4.70
N GLU A 132 -31.92 9.51 5.93
CA GLU A 132 -32.93 8.81 6.76
C GLU A 132 -34.24 8.24 6.13
N ILE A 133 -34.84 7.31 6.91
CA ILE A 133 -36.27 6.90 7.04
C ILE A 133 -36.80 5.73 6.17
N SER A 134 -37.55 4.72 6.64
CA SER A 134 -38.31 4.49 7.88
C SER A 134 -38.32 3.01 8.32
N SER A 135 -38.33 2.76 9.63
CA SER A 135 -38.66 1.47 10.25
C SER A 135 -40.16 1.35 10.47
N ASP A 136 -40.84 0.47 9.76
CA ASP A 136 -42.20 0.03 10.12
C ASP A 136 -42.08 -1.15 11.11
N GLU A 137 -42.38 -0.87 12.39
CA GLU A 137 -42.69 -1.88 13.39
C GLU A 137 -44.10 -2.42 13.13
N ASP A 138 -44.24 -3.70 12.81
CA ASP A 138 -45.54 -4.38 12.80
C ASP A 138 -45.56 -5.44 13.91
N SER A 139 -45.94 -5.01 15.12
CA SER A 139 -46.31 -5.90 16.21
C SER A 139 -47.75 -6.35 16.00
N SER A 140 -47.97 -7.59 15.56
CA SER A 140 -49.26 -8.25 15.72
C SER A 140 -49.11 -9.54 16.53
N SER A 141 -49.83 -9.52 17.65
CA SER A 141 -49.85 -10.50 18.71
C SER A 141 -50.38 -11.85 18.24
N ILE A 142 -49.61 -12.93 18.45
CA ILE A 142 -50.14 -14.30 18.44
C ILE A 142 -50.55 -14.63 19.88
N ASN A 143 -51.86 -14.56 20.15
CA ASN A 143 -52.48 -15.28 21.26
C ASN A 143 -53.20 -16.50 20.69
N THR A 144 -52.84 -17.69 21.15
CA THR A 144 -53.72 -18.87 21.16
C THR A 144 -53.42 -19.68 22.41
#